data_AF-A0ABD6XMX2-F1
#
_entry.id   AF-A0ABD6XMX2-F1
#
_cell.length_a   1.000
_cell.length_b   1.000
_cell.length_c   1.000
_cell.angle_alpha   90.00
_cell.angle_beta   90.00
_cell.angle_gamma   90.00
#
_symmetry.space_group_name_H-M   'P 1'
#
loop_
_entity.id
_entity.type
_entity.pdbx_description
1 polymer ?
#
loop_
_entity_poly.entity_id
_entity_poly.type
_entity_poly.pdbx_seq_one_letter_code
_entity_poly.pdbx_strand_id
1 'polypeptide(L)'
;MRRTAFIAALPVACFTSGAAAQQYHFDASLLSGAARNVDLSLFEQGLQQPGTYRMDILLNGEQVDSQDITLQLVKAPSGDSLQPCLSVAQLLRWGVNTDAWPALTEGGKACVRLSAIPQAQVSADVAALQLRLDIPQAALRPHYGGLAPEALWDNGITAFRMNYSASTSRTDGQPGGPVETSWVEIQPGINTGPWRVRSSLSWKSGERWQRAYASAERGFVKIKSRLTLGECTTSGDVFDGVPFSGAMLATDETMIPADERGYTPVVRGVARTRARIEIRQHGYLLRMLQVAPGPFSIEDLPARQGGDDLQVTVYEADGHNQFFTVPWQTPAVALHEGYLRYSVAAGHYRPSEAGATPAPFVQATLMYGLPRGLTLYGGLQEAADYSGASLGLGSSLGRW
;
A
#
# COMPACT_ATOMS: atom_id res chain seq x y z
N MET A 1 32.26 14.57 -98.67
CA MET A 1 33.28 14.05 -97.73
C MET A 1 32.88 14.39 -96.30
N ARG A 2 32.43 13.43 -95.50
CA ARG A 2 32.27 13.58 -94.05
C ARG A 2 32.73 12.29 -93.39
N ARG A 3 33.81 12.39 -92.62
CA ARG A 3 34.42 11.31 -91.83
C ARG A 3 33.65 11.17 -90.53
N THR A 4 33.21 9.96 -90.21
CA THR A 4 32.70 9.57 -88.90
C THR A 4 33.85 9.04 -88.04
N ALA A 5 34.07 9.64 -86.88
CA ALA A 5 34.98 9.15 -85.85
C ALA A 5 34.14 8.65 -84.67
N PHE A 6 34.27 7.36 -84.35
CA PHE A 6 33.70 6.76 -83.15
C PHE A 6 34.65 6.99 -81.97
N ILE A 7 34.16 7.62 -80.91
CA ILE A 7 34.84 7.73 -79.62
C ILE A 7 34.26 6.65 -78.72
N ALA A 8 35.08 5.67 -78.32
CA ALA A 8 34.74 4.68 -77.31
C ALA A 8 35.07 5.24 -75.92
N ALA A 9 34.07 5.34 -75.04
CA ALA A 9 34.26 5.73 -73.64
C ALA A 9 34.23 4.48 -72.75
N LEU A 10 35.33 4.25 -72.01
CA LEU A 10 35.43 3.24 -70.96
C LEU A 10 34.92 3.82 -69.62
N PRO A 11 34.01 3.16 -68.88
CA PRO A 11 33.68 3.60 -67.53
C PRO A 11 34.67 3.00 -66.53
N VAL A 12 35.34 3.86 -65.76
CA VAL A 12 36.13 3.47 -64.59
C VAL A 12 35.16 3.37 -63.41
N ALA A 13 34.96 2.17 -62.88
CA ALA A 13 34.20 1.96 -61.65
C ALA A 13 35.11 2.21 -60.45
N CYS A 14 34.91 3.35 -59.76
CA CYS A 14 35.51 3.60 -58.45
C CYS A 14 34.80 2.74 -57.40
N PHE A 15 35.46 1.69 -56.91
CA PHE A 15 35.09 1.04 -55.66
C PHE A 15 35.62 1.89 -54.49
N THR A 16 34.73 2.64 -53.85
CA THR A 16 35.01 3.27 -52.56
C THR A 16 34.86 2.21 -51.46
N SER A 17 35.98 1.68 -50.98
CA SER A 17 36.02 0.91 -49.74
C SER A 17 35.79 1.87 -48.57
N GLY A 18 34.61 1.83 -47.96
CA GLY A 18 34.35 2.53 -46.70
C GLY A 18 35.14 1.89 -45.57
N ALA A 19 36.27 2.48 -45.20
CA ALA A 19 37.00 2.10 -44.00
C ALA A 19 36.35 2.79 -42.78
N ALA A 20 35.49 2.05 -42.07
CA ALA A 20 35.00 2.47 -40.76
C ALA A 20 35.95 1.90 -39.69
N ALA A 21 36.97 2.67 -39.31
CA ALA A 21 37.78 2.40 -38.13
C ALA A 21 38.16 3.73 -37.48
N GLN A 22 37.25 4.30 -36.67
CA GLN A 22 37.66 5.31 -35.69
C GLN A 22 38.20 4.57 -34.47
N GLN A 23 39.51 4.34 -34.44
CA GLN A 23 40.22 4.01 -33.21
C GLN A 23 40.52 5.34 -32.50
N TYR A 24 39.90 5.55 -31.35
CA TYR A 24 40.24 6.67 -30.48
C TYR A 24 41.49 6.29 -29.68
N HIS A 25 42.50 7.16 -29.67
CA HIS A 25 43.69 6.98 -28.84
C HIS A 25 43.85 8.18 -27.91
N PHE A 26 44.08 7.92 -26.63
CA PHE A 26 44.30 8.95 -25.63
C PHE A 26 45.76 8.93 -25.16
N ASP A 27 46.43 10.08 -25.26
CA ASP A 27 47.82 10.20 -24.82
C ASP A 27 47.89 10.44 -23.29
N ALA A 28 48.22 9.39 -22.55
CA ALA A 28 48.37 9.44 -21.09
C ALA A 28 49.49 10.39 -20.62
N SER A 29 50.40 10.83 -21.50
CA SER A 29 51.45 11.80 -21.15
C SER A 29 50.92 13.22 -20.93
N LEU A 30 49.74 13.52 -21.49
CA LEU A 30 49.04 14.80 -21.32
C LEU A 30 48.34 14.90 -19.95
N LEU A 31 48.24 13.81 -19.21
CA LEU A 31 47.71 13.81 -17.84
C LEU A 31 48.79 14.28 -16.85
N SER A 32 48.36 14.83 -15.71
CA SER A 32 49.26 15.36 -14.67
C SER A 32 49.28 14.47 -13.42
N GLY A 33 50.35 14.59 -12.60
CA GLY A 33 50.47 13.86 -11.34
C GLY A 33 50.58 12.34 -11.51
N ALA A 34 49.92 11.59 -10.63
CA ALA A 34 49.92 10.12 -10.60
C ALA A 34 49.23 9.47 -11.84
N ALA A 35 48.61 10.27 -12.70
CA ALA A 35 47.91 9.80 -13.90
C ALA A 35 48.80 9.69 -15.15
N ARG A 36 50.07 10.13 -15.08
CA ARG A 36 51.06 9.90 -16.15
C ARG A 36 51.39 8.41 -16.20
N ASN A 37 51.05 7.75 -17.30
CA ASN A 37 51.17 6.30 -17.55
C ASN A 37 50.02 5.41 -17.04
N VAL A 38 48.82 5.95 -16.87
CA VAL A 38 47.63 5.13 -16.63
C VAL A 38 47.19 4.44 -17.93
N ASP A 39 46.74 3.19 -17.82
CA ASP A 39 46.14 2.46 -18.94
C ASP A 39 44.77 3.07 -19.30
N LEU A 40 44.70 3.67 -20.49
CA LEU A 40 43.49 4.30 -21.02
C LEU A 40 42.77 3.40 -22.04
N SER A 41 43.23 2.17 -22.27
CA SER A 41 42.72 1.27 -23.31
C SER A 41 41.21 0.98 -23.21
N LEU A 42 40.64 1.01 -22.01
CA LEU A 42 39.19 0.88 -21.80
C LEU A 42 38.43 2.13 -22.26
N PHE A 43 38.96 3.33 -21.98
CA PHE A 43 38.35 4.59 -22.40
C PHE A 43 38.42 4.79 -23.92
N GLU A 44 39.49 4.31 -24.55
CA GLU A 44 39.64 4.25 -26.02
C GLU A 44 38.55 3.42 -26.70
N GLN A 45 37.96 2.44 -25.97
CA GLN A 45 36.83 1.62 -26.42
C GLN A 45 35.47 2.21 -26.02
N GLY A 46 35.43 3.40 -25.41
CA GLY A 46 34.21 4.03 -24.89
C GLY A 46 33.71 3.41 -23.58
N LEU A 47 34.50 2.54 -22.94
CA LEU A 47 34.18 1.92 -21.66
C LEU A 47 34.77 2.72 -20.49
N GLN A 48 34.28 2.44 -19.29
CA GLN A 48 34.77 3.03 -18.04
C GLN A 48 35.53 1.98 -17.23
N GLN A 49 36.13 2.40 -16.12
CA GLN A 49 36.80 1.43 -15.25
C GLN A 49 35.77 0.53 -14.52
N PRO A 50 36.09 -0.76 -14.33
CA PRO A 50 35.31 -1.62 -13.45
C PRO A 50 35.45 -1.14 -12.00
N GLY A 51 34.38 -1.20 -11.23
CA GLY A 51 34.34 -0.63 -9.88
C GLY A 51 32.94 -0.56 -9.31
N THR A 52 32.82 0.03 -8.12
CA THR A 52 31.52 0.25 -7.49
C THR A 52 31.12 1.71 -7.63
N TYR A 53 29.94 1.96 -8.15
CA TYR A 53 29.40 3.28 -8.44
C TYR A 53 28.06 3.44 -7.72
N ARG A 54 27.83 4.60 -7.09
CA ARG A 54 26.48 4.98 -6.64
C ARG A 54 25.68 5.35 -7.87
N MET A 55 24.65 4.56 -8.20
CA MET A 55 23.85 4.77 -9.40
C MET A 55 22.37 4.86 -9.08
N ASP A 56 21.63 5.64 -9.87
CA ASP A 56 20.17 5.60 -9.93
C ASP A 56 19.74 4.43 -10.81
N ILE A 57 18.80 3.62 -10.32
CA ILE A 57 18.33 2.41 -10.99
C ILE A 57 17.01 2.73 -11.65
N LEU A 58 16.99 2.67 -12.98
CA LEU A 58 15.80 2.87 -13.80
C LEU A 58 15.32 1.52 -14.33
N LEU A 59 14.08 1.16 -14.02
CA LEU A 59 13.39 -0.01 -14.59
C LEU A 59 12.35 0.47 -15.60
N ASN A 60 12.51 0.10 -16.87
CA ASN A 60 11.64 0.52 -17.98
C ASN A 60 11.40 2.05 -18.03
N GLY A 61 12.42 2.83 -17.67
CA GLY A 61 12.41 4.29 -17.66
C GLY A 61 11.96 4.95 -16.35
N GLU A 62 11.47 4.20 -15.36
CA GLU A 62 11.09 4.72 -14.05
C GLU A 62 12.21 4.47 -13.02
N GLN A 63 12.58 5.49 -12.25
CA GLN A 63 13.56 5.33 -11.17
C GLN A 63 12.94 4.55 -10.00
N VAL A 64 13.50 3.37 -9.71
CA VAL A 64 12.99 2.46 -8.68
C VAL A 64 13.85 2.42 -7.42
N ASP A 65 15.12 2.85 -7.50
CA ASP A 65 16.08 2.79 -6.39
C ASP A 65 17.32 3.67 -6.68
N SER A 66 18.15 3.88 -5.66
CA SER A 66 19.48 4.50 -5.78
C SER A 66 20.45 3.82 -4.82
N GLN A 67 21.39 3.03 -5.34
CA GLN A 67 22.33 2.25 -4.52
C GLN A 67 23.69 2.03 -5.18
N ASP A 68 24.62 1.45 -4.43
CA ASP A 68 25.95 1.13 -4.91
C ASP A 68 25.90 -0.14 -5.78
N ILE A 69 26.32 -0.03 -7.04
CA ILE A 69 26.34 -1.13 -8.01
C ILE A 69 27.78 -1.40 -8.43
N THR A 70 28.20 -2.66 -8.32
CA THR A 70 29.50 -3.12 -8.80
C THR A 70 29.41 -3.47 -10.29
N LEU A 71 30.19 -2.79 -11.12
CA LEU A 71 30.35 -3.06 -12.55
C LEU A 71 31.61 -3.91 -12.78
N GLN A 72 31.46 -5.02 -13.48
CA GLN A 72 32.53 -5.95 -13.83
C GLN A 72 32.79 -5.92 -15.33
N LEU A 73 34.07 -5.98 -15.71
CA LEU A 73 34.45 -6.11 -17.11
C LEU A 73 34.22 -7.56 -17.57
N VAL A 74 33.32 -7.73 -18.54
CA VAL A 74 33.04 -9.01 -19.19
C VAL A 74 33.59 -8.95 -20.61
N LYS A 75 34.57 -9.82 -20.88
CA LYS A 75 35.16 -9.99 -22.22
C LYS A 75 34.30 -10.93 -23.04
N ALA A 76 33.80 -10.47 -24.18
CA ALA A 76 33.04 -11.28 -25.11
C ALA A 76 33.62 -11.19 -26.53
N PRO A 77 33.38 -12.20 -27.40
CA PRO A 77 33.83 -12.16 -28.79
C PRO A 77 33.28 -10.96 -29.58
N SER A 78 32.15 -10.39 -29.14
CA SER A 78 31.51 -9.21 -29.70
C SER A 78 32.08 -7.88 -29.20
N GLY A 79 33.06 -7.91 -28.27
CA GLY A 79 33.62 -6.74 -27.61
C GLY A 79 33.55 -6.84 -26.09
N ASP A 80 34.40 -6.07 -25.41
CA ASP A 80 34.39 -5.94 -23.96
C ASP A 80 33.16 -5.11 -23.53
N SER A 81 32.57 -5.43 -22.38
CA SER A 81 31.42 -4.69 -21.84
C SER A 81 31.47 -4.63 -20.31
N LEU A 82 31.00 -3.53 -19.74
CA LEU A 82 30.76 -3.44 -18.30
C LEU A 82 29.38 -3.99 -17.98
N GLN A 83 29.31 -5.02 -17.14
CA GLN A 83 28.06 -5.62 -16.70
C GLN A 83 27.88 -5.43 -15.19
N PRO A 84 26.67 -5.11 -14.72
CA PRO A 84 26.41 -4.98 -13.29
C PRO A 84 26.35 -6.36 -12.63
N CYS A 85 26.99 -6.49 -11.48
CA CYS A 85 26.83 -7.64 -10.61
C CYS A 85 25.60 -7.42 -9.72
N LEU A 86 24.46 -7.95 -10.15
CA LEU A 86 23.19 -7.82 -9.43
C LEU A 86 22.85 -9.10 -8.66
N SER A 87 22.19 -8.96 -7.53
CA SER A 87 21.67 -10.07 -6.74
C SER A 87 20.19 -10.32 -7.02
N VAL A 88 19.71 -11.54 -6.72
CA VAL A 88 18.27 -11.88 -6.80
C VAL A 88 17.42 -10.97 -5.92
N ALA A 89 17.92 -10.64 -4.72
CA ALA A 89 17.22 -9.77 -3.79
C ALA A 89 17.04 -8.34 -4.32
N GLN A 90 18.02 -7.81 -5.06
CA GLN A 90 17.89 -6.51 -5.74
C GLN A 90 16.84 -6.57 -6.84
N LEU A 91 16.89 -7.59 -7.71
CA LEU A 91 15.89 -7.77 -8.77
C LEU A 91 14.47 -7.91 -8.23
N LEU A 92 14.28 -8.70 -7.17
CA LEU A 92 12.99 -8.85 -6.48
C LEU A 92 12.48 -7.52 -5.91
N ARG A 93 13.37 -6.73 -5.30
CA ARG A 93 13.04 -5.41 -4.75
C ARG A 93 12.56 -4.45 -5.83
N TRP A 94 13.18 -4.50 -7.00
CA TRP A 94 12.82 -3.66 -8.15
C TRP A 94 11.59 -4.17 -8.91
N GLY A 95 11.01 -5.31 -8.51
CA GLY A 95 9.76 -5.82 -9.08
C GLY A 95 9.95 -6.86 -10.19
N VAL A 96 11.15 -7.40 -10.40
CA VAL A 96 11.38 -8.51 -11.34
C VAL A 96 10.87 -9.81 -10.75
N ASN A 97 10.12 -10.59 -11.53
CA ASN A 97 9.62 -11.90 -11.12
C ASN A 97 10.70 -12.98 -11.27
N THR A 98 11.60 -13.08 -10.30
CA THR A 98 12.74 -14.02 -10.37
C THR A 98 12.32 -15.49 -10.26
N ASP A 99 11.14 -15.78 -9.67
CA ASP A 99 10.65 -17.15 -9.46
C ASP A 99 10.30 -17.86 -10.77
N ALA A 100 9.89 -17.09 -11.78
CA ALA A 100 9.61 -17.61 -13.13
C ALA A 100 10.88 -17.92 -13.95
N TRP A 101 12.06 -17.50 -13.49
CA TRP A 101 13.32 -17.56 -14.24
C TRP A 101 14.46 -18.17 -13.41
N PRO A 102 14.41 -19.48 -13.08
CA PRO A 102 15.43 -20.13 -12.23
C PRO A 102 16.85 -20.04 -12.81
N ALA A 103 16.98 -19.96 -14.13
CA ALA A 103 18.25 -19.78 -14.85
C ALA A 103 18.98 -18.46 -14.52
N LEU A 104 18.33 -17.50 -13.85
CA LEU A 104 18.99 -16.30 -13.31
C LEU A 104 20.11 -16.64 -12.31
N THR A 105 20.00 -17.78 -11.62
CA THR A 105 20.92 -18.23 -10.56
C THR A 105 21.74 -19.47 -10.93
N GLU A 106 21.63 -19.95 -12.16
CA GLU A 106 22.33 -21.15 -12.61
C GLU A 106 23.85 -21.02 -12.48
N GLY A 107 24.48 -21.99 -11.82
CA GLY A 107 25.92 -22.05 -11.59
C GLY A 107 26.40 -21.47 -10.25
N GLY A 108 25.50 -21.11 -9.33
CA GLY A 108 25.86 -20.68 -7.97
C GLY A 108 26.69 -19.37 -7.93
N LYS A 109 26.60 -18.58 -9.00
CA LYS A 109 27.34 -17.31 -9.11
C LYS A 109 26.72 -16.26 -8.22
N ALA A 110 27.56 -15.41 -7.63
CA ALA A 110 27.11 -14.29 -6.79
C ALA A 110 26.31 -13.24 -7.59
N CYS A 111 26.59 -13.11 -8.90
CA CYS A 111 25.90 -12.19 -9.80
C CYS A 111 24.89 -12.95 -10.66
N VAL A 112 23.67 -12.43 -10.79
CA VAL A 112 22.60 -12.98 -11.61
C VAL A 112 22.88 -12.82 -13.10
N ARG A 113 22.45 -13.80 -13.88
CA ARG A 113 22.56 -13.78 -15.34
C ARG A 113 21.31 -13.18 -15.97
N LEU A 114 21.27 -11.86 -16.16
CA LEU A 114 20.11 -11.16 -16.74
C LEU A 114 19.74 -11.61 -18.16
N SER A 115 20.71 -12.13 -18.93
CA SER A 115 20.45 -12.74 -20.24
C SER A 115 19.58 -14.00 -20.19
N ALA A 116 19.28 -14.54 -19.00
CA ALA A 116 18.31 -15.62 -18.83
C ALA A 116 16.85 -15.17 -19.09
N ILE A 117 16.57 -13.87 -18.97
CA ILE A 117 15.28 -13.29 -19.33
C ILE A 117 15.35 -12.89 -20.80
N PRO A 118 14.57 -13.50 -21.71
CA PRO A 118 14.56 -13.14 -23.12
C PRO A 118 14.24 -11.66 -23.28
N GLN A 119 14.94 -10.98 -24.18
CA GLN A 119 14.74 -9.55 -24.49
C GLN A 119 15.01 -8.57 -23.34
N ALA A 120 15.51 -9.03 -22.19
CA ALA A 120 16.00 -8.11 -21.16
C ALA A 120 17.27 -7.41 -21.64
N GLN A 121 17.31 -6.09 -21.52
CA GLN A 121 18.49 -5.27 -21.78
C GLN A 121 18.94 -4.57 -20.52
N VAL A 122 20.25 -4.40 -20.42
CA VAL A 122 20.91 -3.81 -19.26
C VAL A 122 21.99 -2.89 -19.80
N SER A 123 21.94 -1.63 -19.42
CA SER A 123 22.98 -0.66 -19.75
C SER A 123 23.37 0.15 -18.53
N ALA A 124 24.68 0.28 -18.31
CA ALA A 124 25.24 1.11 -17.25
C ALA A 124 25.82 2.38 -17.90
N ASP A 125 25.20 3.51 -17.62
CA ASP A 125 25.68 4.83 -17.99
C ASP A 125 26.41 5.44 -16.81
N VAL A 126 27.72 5.20 -16.75
CA VAL A 126 28.56 5.67 -15.64
C VAL A 126 28.71 7.20 -15.66
N ALA A 127 28.62 7.84 -16.82
CA ALA A 127 28.70 9.29 -16.92
C ALA A 127 27.46 9.97 -16.31
N ALA A 128 26.27 9.38 -16.54
CA ALA A 128 25.03 9.82 -15.91
C ALA A 128 24.80 9.22 -14.50
N LEU A 129 25.65 8.30 -14.04
CA LEU A 129 25.45 7.49 -12.84
C LEU A 129 24.09 6.75 -12.85
N GLN A 130 23.72 6.16 -13.97
CA GLN A 130 22.44 5.49 -14.16
C GLN A 130 22.61 4.03 -14.59
N LEU A 131 21.88 3.13 -13.94
CA LEU A 131 21.70 1.75 -14.37
C LEU A 131 20.30 1.61 -14.98
N ARG A 132 20.23 1.36 -16.28
CA ARG A 132 18.97 1.17 -17.02
C ARG A 132 18.72 -0.32 -17.25
N LEU A 133 17.56 -0.78 -16.77
CA LEU A 133 17.05 -2.14 -16.90
C LEU A 133 15.79 -2.09 -17.75
N ASP A 134 15.85 -2.64 -18.95
CA ASP A 134 14.68 -2.77 -19.83
C ASP A 134 14.25 -4.24 -19.81
N ILE A 135 13.22 -4.56 -19.04
CA ILE A 135 12.77 -5.92 -18.78
C ILE A 135 11.33 -6.08 -19.30
N PRO A 136 11.05 -7.11 -20.12
CA PRO A 136 9.69 -7.36 -20.61
C PRO A 136 8.70 -7.48 -19.46
N GLN A 137 7.53 -6.87 -19.61
CA GLN A 137 6.50 -6.84 -18.56
C GLN A 137 6.09 -8.24 -18.07
N ALA A 138 6.14 -9.26 -18.93
CA ALA A 138 5.87 -10.66 -18.54
C ALA A 138 6.87 -11.23 -17.52
N ALA A 139 8.07 -10.65 -17.43
CA ALA A 139 9.09 -11.00 -16.46
C ALA A 139 9.07 -10.07 -15.22
N LEU A 140 8.14 -9.12 -15.16
CA LEU A 140 7.89 -8.29 -13.99
C LEU A 140 6.75 -8.86 -13.16
N ARG A 141 6.79 -8.64 -11.84
CA ARG A 141 5.63 -8.84 -10.99
C ARG A 141 4.59 -7.78 -11.34
N PRO A 142 3.28 -8.10 -11.25
CA PRO A 142 2.24 -7.10 -11.44
C PRO A 142 2.53 -5.90 -10.53
N HIS A 143 2.76 -4.74 -11.14
CA HIS A 143 2.96 -3.50 -10.39
C HIS A 143 1.59 -3.00 -9.99
N TYR A 144 1.16 -3.35 -8.78
CA TYR A 144 -0.02 -2.75 -8.20
C TYR A 144 0.39 -1.44 -7.54
N GLY A 145 -0.08 -0.32 -8.09
CA GLY A 145 0.23 1.00 -7.57
C GLY A 145 -0.18 1.13 -6.10
N GLY A 146 0.60 1.92 -5.34
CA GLY A 146 0.23 2.31 -3.97
C GLY A 146 0.69 1.39 -2.84
N LEU A 147 1.42 0.31 -3.11
CA LEU A 147 2.10 -0.48 -2.06
C LEU A 147 3.57 -0.72 -2.39
N ALA A 148 4.44 -0.46 -1.41
CA ALA A 148 5.85 -0.84 -1.49
C ALA A 148 5.99 -2.37 -1.48
N PRO A 149 7.05 -2.92 -2.11
CA PRO A 149 7.41 -4.33 -1.99
C PRO A 149 7.42 -4.80 -0.52
N GLU A 150 6.90 -6.00 -0.25
CA GLU A 150 6.81 -6.56 1.11
C GLU A 150 8.16 -6.61 1.84
N ALA A 151 9.25 -6.78 1.10
CA ALA A 151 10.61 -6.78 1.66
C ALA A 151 11.03 -5.44 2.27
N LEU A 152 10.33 -4.35 1.95
CA LEU A 152 10.57 -3.01 2.49
C LEU A 152 9.63 -2.68 3.66
N TRP A 153 8.72 -3.57 4.04
CA TRP A 153 7.78 -3.30 5.12
C TRP A 153 8.49 -3.39 6.47
N ASP A 154 8.57 -2.26 7.15
CA ASP A 154 9.18 -2.14 8.46
C ASP A 154 8.12 -2.28 9.57
N ASN A 155 8.48 -2.98 10.65
CA ASN A 155 7.68 -3.03 11.86
C ASN A 155 7.72 -1.72 12.67
N GLY A 156 8.61 -0.79 12.29
CA GLY A 156 8.83 0.47 12.96
C GLY A 156 9.59 0.29 14.28
N ILE A 157 9.68 1.40 15.02
CA ILE A 157 10.43 1.44 16.28
C ILE A 157 9.53 1.16 17.49
N THR A 158 10.15 0.69 18.57
CA THR A 158 9.49 0.64 19.88
C THR A 158 9.24 2.06 20.38
N ALA A 159 7.98 2.41 20.61
CA ALA A 159 7.59 3.75 21.02
C ALA A 159 6.29 3.73 21.83
N PHE A 160 6.19 4.66 22.78
CA PHE A 160 4.94 5.02 23.43
C PHE A 160 4.33 6.23 22.73
N ARG A 161 3.02 6.19 22.50
CA ARG A 161 2.22 7.29 21.93
C ARG A 161 1.03 7.57 22.84
N MET A 162 0.69 8.84 23.00
CA MET A 162 -0.55 9.25 23.66
C MET A 162 -1.16 10.41 22.88
N ASN A 163 -2.33 10.20 22.30
CA ASN A 163 -3.14 11.32 21.84
C ASN A 163 -4.11 11.72 22.96
N TYR A 164 -4.48 12.99 22.99
CA TYR A 164 -5.54 13.49 23.84
C TYR A 164 -6.39 14.49 23.07
N SER A 165 -7.67 14.54 23.39
CA SER A 165 -8.61 15.55 22.94
C SER A 165 -9.41 16.00 24.14
N ALA A 166 -9.52 17.31 24.37
CA ALA A 166 -10.31 17.86 25.46
C ALA A 166 -11.11 19.05 24.96
N SER A 167 -12.38 19.10 25.35
CA SER A 167 -13.27 20.21 24.99
C SER A 167 -14.16 20.57 26.17
N THR A 168 -14.44 21.86 26.31
CA THR A 168 -15.49 22.35 27.21
C THR A 168 -16.42 23.23 26.41
N SER A 169 -17.72 23.04 26.61
CA SER A 169 -18.77 23.80 25.95
C SER A 169 -19.73 24.32 27.00
N ARG A 170 -20.02 25.62 26.95
CA ARG A 170 -21.05 26.27 27.76
C ARG A 170 -22.10 26.84 26.83
N THR A 171 -23.36 26.52 27.11
CA THR A 171 -24.52 27.05 26.39
C THR A 171 -25.36 27.88 27.33
N ASP A 172 -25.44 29.17 27.07
CA ASP A 172 -26.31 30.11 27.78
C ASP A 172 -27.62 30.29 26.99
N GLY A 173 -28.76 30.47 27.68
CA GLY A 173 -30.07 30.78 27.04
C GLY A 173 -31.12 29.65 27.01
N GLN A 174 -30.85 28.48 27.61
CA GLN A 174 -31.86 27.42 27.79
C GLN A 174 -32.77 27.70 29.02
N PRO A 175 -34.08 27.33 28.98
CA PRO A 175 -34.93 27.31 30.16
C PRO A 175 -34.36 26.31 31.19
N GLY A 176 -33.78 26.81 32.29
CA GLY A 176 -33.08 25.98 33.28
C GLY A 176 -31.69 26.48 33.68
N GLY A 177 -31.16 27.49 32.99
CA GLY A 177 -29.86 28.09 33.29
C GLY A 177 -28.75 27.63 32.33
N PRO A 178 -27.51 28.11 32.53
CA PRO A 178 -26.40 27.75 31.67
C PRO A 178 -26.03 26.28 31.84
N VAL A 179 -25.89 25.55 30.73
CA VAL A 179 -25.42 24.16 30.72
C VAL A 179 -23.96 24.14 30.31
N GLU A 180 -23.11 23.62 31.19
CA GLU A 180 -21.70 23.38 30.91
C GLU A 180 -21.44 21.89 30.75
N THR A 181 -20.71 21.50 29.71
CA THR A 181 -20.29 20.12 29.47
C THR A 181 -18.82 20.10 29.13
N SER A 182 -18.04 19.30 29.86
CA SER A 182 -16.64 19.04 29.57
C SER A 182 -16.45 17.59 29.12
N TRP A 183 -15.55 17.38 28.17
CA TRP A 183 -15.21 16.07 27.62
C TRP A 183 -13.70 15.93 27.49
N VAL A 184 -13.20 14.73 27.77
CA VAL A 184 -11.80 14.36 27.57
C VAL A 184 -11.74 12.96 26.96
N GLU A 185 -10.97 12.79 25.88
CA GLU A 185 -10.58 11.50 25.32
C GLU A 185 -9.05 11.37 25.39
N ILE A 186 -8.58 10.20 25.82
CA ILE A 186 -7.16 9.84 25.82
C ILE A 186 -6.98 8.51 25.08
N GLN A 187 -5.98 8.46 24.20
CA GLN A 187 -5.67 7.30 23.37
C GLN A 187 -4.21 6.87 23.59
N PRO A 188 -3.92 6.13 24.67
CA PRO A 188 -2.59 5.58 24.88
C PRO A 188 -2.33 4.42 23.92
N GLY A 189 -1.07 4.29 23.49
CA GLY A 189 -0.63 3.21 22.63
C GLY A 189 0.85 2.90 22.78
N ILE A 190 1.20 1.64 22.65
CA ILE A 190 2.58 1.15 22.66
C ILE A 190 2.82 0.37 21.37
N ASN A 191 3.95 0.63 20.73
CA ASN A 191 4.50 -0.16 19.65
C ASN A 191 5.71 -0.91 20.17
N THR A 192 5.78 -2.20 19.93
CA THR A 192 6.99 -3.00 20.21
C THR A 192 7.09 -4.15 19.23
N GLY A 193 8.17 -4.16 18.43
CA GLY A 193 8.30 -5.08 17.30
C GLY A 193 7.07 -5.04 16.39
N PRO A 194 6.44 -6.17 16.02
CA PRO A 194 5.24 -6.22 15.17
C PRO A 194 3.92 -5.99 15.93
N TRP A 195 3.96 -5.79 17.25
CA TRP A 195 2.76 -5.58 18.06
C TRP A 195 2.40 -4.11 18.20
N ARG A 196 1.10 -3.82 18.15
CA ARG A 196 0.53 -2.49 18.35
C ARG A 196 -0.57 -2.61 19.38
N VAL A 197 -0.33 -2.09 20.58
CA VAL A 197 -1.34 -2.03 21.64
C VAL A 197 -1.99 -0.65 21.60
N ARG A 198 -3.31 -0.60 21.59
CA ARG A 198 -4.11 0.62 21.51
C ARG A 198 -5.25 0.55 22.51
N SER A 199 -5.58 1.69 23.11
CA SER A 199 -6.77 1.85 23.93
C SER A 199 -7.37 3.23 23.68
N SER A 200 -8.68 3.36 23.82
CA SER A 200 -9.37 4.66 23.87
C SER A 200 -10.21 4.72 25.14
N LEU A 201 -9.93 5.73 25.96
CA LEU A 201 -10.69 6.05 27.16
C LEU A 201 -11.25 7.44 27.03
N SER A 202 -12.48 7.60 27.49
CA SER A 202 -13.17 8.86 27.39
C SER A 202 -13.98 9.18 28.64
N TRP A 203 -14.11 10.46 28.93
CA TRP A 203 -14.80 10.98 30.09
C TRP A 203 -15.60 12.21 29.73
N LYS A 204 -16.81 12.30 30.31
CA LYS A 204 -17.72 13.43 30.17
C LYS A 204 -18.13 13.92 31.55
N SER A 205 -18.27 15.23 31.72
CA SER A 205 -18.78 15.84 32.96
C SER A 205 -20.14 15.25 33.33
N GLY A 206 -20.27 14.73 34.56
CA GLY A 206 -21.47 14.03 35.04
C GLY A 206 -21.49 12.52 34.76
N GLU A 207 -20.52 11.99 34.02
CA GLU A 207 -20.37 10.57 33.71
C GLU A 207 -19.03 10.01 34.23
N ARG A 208 -18.92 8.67 34.28
CA ARG A 208 -17.68 7.97 34.63
C ARG A 208 -16.79 7.82 33.40
N TRP A 209 -15.51 7.53 33.63
CA TRP A 209 -14.63 7.10 32.53
C TRP A 209 -15.18 5.86 31.86
N GLN A 210 -15.21 5.88 30.54
CA GLN A 210 -15.64 4.78 29.69
C GLN A 210 -14.48 4.36 28.78
N ARG A 211 -14.37 3.06 28.51
CA ARG A 211 -13.39 2.52 27.58
C ARG A 211 -14.12 2.07 26.33
N ALA A 212 -13.76 2.65 25.19
CA ALA A 212 -14.33 2.25 23.91
C ALA A 212 -13.71 0.93 23.43
N TYR A 213 -12.39 0.82 23.52
CA TYR A 213 -11.65 -0.40 23.20
C TYR A 213 -10.31 -0.43 23.92
N ALA A 214 -9.78 -1.63 24.13
CA ALA A 214 -8.38 -1.93 24.39
C ALA A 214 -8.00 -3.22 23.63
N SER A 215 -7.12 -3.09 22.64
CA SER A 215 -6.71 -4.21 21.81
C SER A 215 -5.20 -4.23 21.54
N ALA A 216 -4.67 -5.43 21.33
CA ALA A 216 -3.34 -5.67 20.81
C ALA A 216 -3.47 -6.27 19.41
N GLU A 217 -2.81 -5.63 18.45
CA GLU A 217 -2.87 -6.00 17.03
C GLU A 217 -1.50 -6.41 16.51
N ARG A 218 -1.50 -7.41 15.62
CA ARG A 218 -0.31 -7.86 14.89
C ARG A 218 -0.68 -8.25 13.47
N GLY A 219 0.05 -7.68 12.51
CA GLY A 219 -0.04 -8.05 11.10
C GLY A 219 0.79 -9.29 10.74
N PHE A 220 0.27 -10.07 9.80
CA PHE A 220 0.93 -11.23 9.18
C PHE A 220 0.99 -11.03 7.66
N VAL A 221 2.15 -10.58 7.17
CA VAL A 221 2.36 -10.21 5.76
C VAL A 221 2.11 -11.39 4.81
N LYS A 222 2.60 -12.59 5.14
CA LYS A 222 2.51 -13.79 4.28
C LYS A 222 1.07 -14.22 3.95
N ILE A 223 0.14 -13.95 4.86
CA ILE A 223 -1.28 -14.30 4.70
C ILE A 223 -2.16 -13.05 4.59
N LYS A 224 -1.55 -11.87 4.42
CA LYS A 224 -2.23 -10.57 4.29
C LYS A 224 -3.34 -10.37 5.33
N SER A 225 -3.06 -10.75 6.58
CA SER A 225 -4.06 -10.80 7.64
C SER A 225 -3.58 -10.13 8.90
N ARG A 226 -4.50 -9.70 9.75
CA ARG A 226 -4.24 -9.10 11.05
C ARG A 226 -4.93 -9.89 12.14
N LEU A 227 -4.15 -10.21 13.17
CA LEU A 227 -4.64 -10.75 14.44
C LEU A 227 -4.91 -9.59 15.39
N THR A 228 -6.11 -9.56 15.95
CA THR A 228 -6.55 -8.60 16.98
C THR A 228 -6.93 -9.38 18.22
N LEU A 229 -6.35 -9.01 19.36
CA LEU A 229 -6.63 -9.60 20.68
C LEU A 229 -7.18 -8.52 21.61
N GLY A 230 -8.22 -8.82 22.37
CA GLY A 230 -8.88 -7.89 23.29
C GLY A 230 -10.21 -7.40 22.75
N GLU A 231 -10.51 -6.13 23.01
CA GLU A 231 -11.79 -5.51 22.67
C GLU A 231 -11.79 -4.98 21.24
N CYS A 232 -12.66 -5.52 20.38
CA CYS A 232 -12.83 -5.07 19.00
C CYS A 232 -14.25 -5.34 18.49
N THR A 233 -14.51 -5.00 17.23
CA THR A 233 -15.80 -5.20 16.56
C THR A 233 -15.54 -6.03 15.31
N THR A 234 -16.45 -6.97 15.01
CA THR A 234 -16.37 -7.77 13.78
C THR A 234 -16.72 -6.93 12.54
N SER A 235 -16.26 -7.36 11.36
CA SER A 235 -16.58 -6.67 10.11
C SER A 235 -18.05 -6.88 9.73
N GLY A 236 -18.68 -5.85 9.17
CA GLY A 236 -20.10 -5.91 8.79
C GLY A 236 -20.32 -6.33 7.34
N ASP A 237 -19.49 -7.21 6.80
CA ASP A 237 -19.53 -7.53 5.36
C ASP A 237 -20.64 -8.53 5.01
N VAL A 238 -21.00 -9.41 5.96
CA VAL A 238 -21.99 -10.50 5.77
C VAL A 238 -23.10 -10.46 6.81
N PHE A 239 -22.75 -10.12 8.05
CA PHE A 239 -23.67 -9.91 9.18
C PHE A 239 -23.41 -8.52 9.74
N ASP A 240 -24.27 -8.04 10.62
CA ASP A 240 -24.03 -6.79 11.33
C ASP A 240 -22.76 -6.88 12.20
N GLY A 241 -22.13 -5.73 12.42
CA GLY A 241 -20.95 -5.63 13.29
C GLY A 241 -21.31 -6.02 14.73
N VAL A 242 -20.48 -6.85 15.35
CA VAL A 242 -20.68 -7.28 16.74
C VAL A 242 -19.50 -6.82 17.59
N PRO A 243 -19.70 -5.92 18.58
CA PRO A 243 -18.66 -5.56 19.53
C PRO A 243 -18.40 -6.70 20.51
N PHE A 244 -17.13 -7.05 20.73
CA PHE A 244 -16.76 -8.17 21.56
C PHE A 244 -15.39 -8.05 22.21
N SER A 245 -15.13 -8.92 23.18
CA SER A 245 -13.82 -9.12 23.80
C SER A 245 -13.33 -10.55 23.52
N GLY A 246 -12.22 -10.69 22.79
CA GLY A 246 -11.73 -12.00 22.39
C GLY A 246 -10.56 -11.94 21.41
N ALA A 247 -10.58 -12.82 20.42
CA ALA A 247 -9.58 -12.89 19.36
C ALA A 247 -10.25 -12.83 17.99
N MET A 248 -9.61 -12.12 17.05
CA MET A 248 -10.03 -12.03 15.66
C MET A 248 -8.84 -12.21 14.73
N LEU A 249 -8.97 -13.05 13.71
CA LEU A 249 -8.05 -13.09 12.58
C LEU A 249 -8.83 -12.76 11.32
N ALA A 250 -8.47 -11.67 10.67
CA ALA A 250 -9.14 -11.21 9.45
C ALA A 250 -8.15 -10.73 8.41
N THR A 251 -8.53 -10.81 7.13
CA THR A 251 -7.78 -10.21 6.02
C THR A 251 -7.61 -8.71 6.26
N ASP A 252 -6.40 -8.19 6.07
CA ASP A 252 -6.09 -6.76 6.24
C ASP A 252 -5.94 -6.09 4.87
N GLU A 253 -6.98 -5.39 4.46
CA GLU A 253 -7.03 -4.71 3.16
C GLU A 253 -5.97 -3.63 3.00
N THR A 254 -5.41 -3.10 4.10
CA THR A 254 -4.31 -2.13 4.00
C THR A 254 -3.01 -2.74 3.48
N MET A 255 -2.88 -4.07 3.55
CA MET A 255 -1.77 -4.86 3.01
C MET A 255 -1.97 -5.26 1.54
N ILE A 256 -3.09 -4.84 0.95
CA ILE A 256 -3.53 -5.16 -0.40
C ILE A 256 -3.62 -3.86 -1.21
N PRO A 257 -3.28 -3.82 -2.50
CA PRO A 257 -3.19 -2.58 -3.26
C PRO A 257 -4.51 -1.80 -3.33
N ALA A 258 -4.44 -0.47 -3.48
CA ALA A 258 -5.63 0.38 -3.45
C ALA A 258 -6.61 0.08 -4.60
N ASP A 259 -6.10 -0.37 -5.75
CA ASP A 259 -6.91 -0.78 -6.91
C ASP A 259 -7.73 -2.06 -6.66
N GLU A 260 -7.49 -2.72 -5.53
CA GLU A 260 -8.23 -3.89 -5.03
C GLU A 260 -9.08 -3.57 -3.79
N ARG A 261 -9.08 -2.32 -3.29
CA ARG A 261 -9.80 -1.91 -2.08
C ARG A 261 -11.09 -1.15 -2.39
N GLY A 262 -12.18 -1.58 -1.75
CA GLY A 262 -13.47 -0.89 -1.74
C GLY A 262 -13.50 0.42 -0.94
N TYR A 263 -14.64 1.10 -1.05
CA TYR A 263 -14.94 2.49 -0.65
C TYR A 263 -15.00 2.77 0.88
N THR A 264 -14.69 4.01 1.27
CA THR A 264 -14.87 4.55 2.64
C THR A 264 -16.04 5.54 2.68
N PRO A 265 -16.99 5.41 3.62
CA PRO A 265 -18.11 6.34 3.73
C PRO A 265 -17.71 7.69 4.35
N VAL A 266 -18.41 8.75 3.94
CA VAL A 266 -18.21 10.12 4.42
C VAL A 266 -19.49 10.63 5.08
N VAL A 267 -19.39 11.12 6.32
CA VAL A 267 -20.53 11.74 7.02
C VAL A 267 -20.67 13.20 6.57
N ARG A 268 -21.80 13.52 5.92
CA ARG A 268 -22.12 14.88 5.46
C ARG A 268 -23.40 15.38 6.10
N GLY A 269 -23.44 16.66 6.44
CA GLY A 269 -24.63 17.31 7.01
C GLY A 269 -24.53 18.83 6.97
N VAL A 270 -25.55 19.52 7.47
CA VAL A 270 -25.57 20.99 7.58
C VAL A 270 -25.91 21.37 9.03
N ALA A 271 -25.03 22.12 9.66
CA ALA A 271 -25.29 22.73 10.95
C ALA A 271 -25.92 24.13 10.77
N ARG A 272 -27.04 24.40 11.42
CA ARG A 272 -27.75 25.70 11.33
C ARG A 272 -27.07 26.77 12.16
N THR A 273 -26.49 26.36 13.27
CA THR A 273 -25.76 27.22 14.22
C THR A 273 -24.36 26.64 14.45
N ARG A 274 -23.65 27.20 15.43
CA ARG A 274 -22.39 26.59 15.89
C ARG A 274 -22.74 25.36 16.70
N ALA A 275 -22.75 24.21 16.04
CA ALA A 275 -23.27 22.97 16.59
C ALA A 275 -22.18 22.04 17.14
N ARG A 276 -22.56 21.20 18.12
CA ARG A 276 -21.74 20.08 18.61
C ARG A 276 -22.26 18.79 17.98
N ILE A 277 -21.39 18.09 17.27
CA ILE A 277 -21.70 16.81 16.62
C ILE A 277 -21.18 15.67 17.48
N GLU A 278 -22.04 14.70 17.74
CA GLU A 278 -21.74 13.44 18.42
C GLU A 278 -21.99 12.28 17.46
N ILE A 279 -20.97 11.47 17.20
CA ILE A 279 -21.03 10.33 16.29
C ILE A 279 -20.83 9.05 17.10
N ARG A 280 -21.83 8.17 17.05
CA ARG A 280 -21.81 6.87 17.71
C ARG A 280 -21.91 5.73 16.70
N GLN A 281 -21.34 4.59 17.05
CA GLN A 281 -21.52 3.33 16.32
C GLN A 281 -21.63 2.20 17.34
N HIS A 282 -22.61 1.30 17.20
CA HIS A 282 -22.96 0.32 18.23
C HIS A 282 -23.18 0.95 19.63
N GLY A 283 -23.64 2.21 19.69
CA GLY A 283 -23.84 2.97 20.92
C GLY A 283 -22.57 3.56 21.55
N TYR A 284 -21.37 3.23 21.07
CA TYR A 284 -20.10 3.82 21.56
C TYR A 284 -19.83 5.16 20.89
N LEU A 285 -19.43 6.16 21.69
CA LEU A 285 -19.02 7.48 21.18
C LEU A 285 -17.68 7.37 20.44
N LEU A 286 -17.73 7.45 19.11
CA LEU A 286 -16.55 7.39 18.24
C LEU A 286 -15.83 8.73 18.16
N ARG A 287 -16.60 9.82 18.06
CA ARG A 287 -16.06 11.17 17.94
C ARG A 287 -17.09 12.21 18.37
N MET A 288 -16.61 13.22 19.08
CA MET A 288 -17.36 14.43 19.38
C MET A 288 -16.55 15.64 18.92
N LEU A 289 -17.14 16.51 18.12
CA LEU A 289 -16.48 17.73 17.62
C LEU A 289 -17.46 18.90 17.52
N GLN A 290 -16.92 20.11 17.54
CA GLN A 290 -17.70 21.33 17.32
C GLN A 290 -17.45 21.84 15.90
N VAL A 291 -18.52 22.22 15.20
CA VAL A 291 -18.45 22.74 13.82
C VAL A 291 -19.01 24.16 13.75
N ALA A 292 -18.54 24.92 12.77
CA ALA A 292 -19.10 26.22 12.44
C ALA A 292 -20.48 26.06 11.74
N PRO A 293 -21.33 27.11 11.75
CA PRO A 293 -22.57 27.09 10.97
C PRO A 293 -22.29 26.90 9.48
N GLY A 294 -23.04 26.01 8.83
CA GLY A 294 -22.87 25.66 7.43
C GLY A 294 -22.73 24.16 7.17
N PRO A 295 -22.52 23.76 5.90
CA PRO A 295 -22.27 22.37 5.54
C PRO A 295 -20.96 21.86 6.13
N PHE A 296 -20.97 20.62 6.61
CA PHE A 296 -19.79 19.93 7.13
C PHE A 296 -19.61 18.56 6.46
N SER A 297 -18.35 18.15 6.32
CA SER A 297 -17.92 16.83 5.85
C SER A 297 -16.92 16.29 6.86
N ILE A 298 -17.17 15.09 7.38
CA ILE A 298 -16.27 14.42 8.32
C ILE A 298 -15.81 13.13 7.64
N GLU A 299 -14.57 13.19 7.14
CA GLU A 299 -13.94 12.12 6.34
C GLU A 299 -13.01 11.25 7.19
N ASP A 300 -12.47 11.79 8.28
CA ASP A 300 -11.54 11.12 9.19
C ASP A 300 -12.27 10.57 10.42
N LEU A 301 -13.10 9.54 10.21
CA LEU A 301 -13.66 8.77 11.32
C LEU A 301 -12.70 7.64 11.67
N PRO A 302 -12.39 7.41 12.96
CA PRO A 302 -11.60 6.26 13.41
C PRO A 302 -12.43 4.96 13.35
N ALA A 303 -13.24 4.80 12.31
CA ALA A 303 -14.09 3.65 12.09
C ALA A 303 -13.19 2.45 11.77
N ARG A 304 -13.16 1.48 12.68
CA ARG A 304 -12.64 0.15 12.38
C ARG A 304 -13.69 -0.57 11.54
N GLN A 305 -13.23 -1.38 10.57
CA GLN A 305 -14.09 -2.21 9.72
C GLN A 305 -15.20 -2.89 10.54
N GLY A 306 -16.45 -2.49 10.32
CA GLY A 306 -17.62 -2.90 11.11
C GLY A 306 -18.86 -2.17 10.60
N GLY A 307 -19.79 -2.91 10.00
CA GLY A 307 -20.86 -2.38 9.15
C GLY A 307 -22.19 -2.14 9.87
N ASP A 308 -22.14 -1.45 11.00
CA ASP A 308 -23.33 -0.86 11.63
C ASP A 308 -23.41 0.62 11.27
N ASP A 309 -24.63 1.13 11.22
CA ASP A 309 -24.90 2.50 10.84
C ASP A 309 -24.29 3.49 11.83
N LEU A 310 -23.83 4.62 11.31
CA LEU A 310 -23.32 5.70 12.16
C LEU A 310 -24.50 6.51 12.66
N GLN A 311 -24.71 6.50 13.98
CA GLN A 311 -25.71 7.31 14.66
C GLN A 311 -25.14 8.71 14.91
N VAL A 312 -25.65 9.72 14.21
CA VAL A 312 -25.16 11.10 14.30
C VAL A 312 -26.20 11.96 15.01
N THR A 313 -25.77 12.61 16.09
CA THR A 313 -26.56 13.62 16.80
C THR A 313 -25.89 14.99 16.69
N VAL A 314 -26.63 15.98 16.19
CA VAL A 314 -26.18 17.38 16.07
C VAL A 314 -26.94 18.21 17.10
N TYR A 315 -26.22 18.69 18.11
CA TYR A 315 -26.74 19.60 19.13
C TYR A 315 -26.54 21.04 18.68
N GLU A 316 -27.63 21.74 18.33
CA GLU A 316 -27.60 23.14 17.91
C GLU A 316 -27.61 24.08 19.13
N ALA A 317 -27.06 25.30 18.93
CA ALA A 317 -26.96 26.31 19.98
C ALA A 317 -28.33 26.88 20.40
N ASP A 318 -29.35 26.74 19.56
CA ASP A 318 -30.74 27.13 19.84
C ASP A 318 -31.52 26.07 20.65
N GLY A 319 -30.84 25.00 21.08
CA GLY A 319 -31.41 23.92 21.87
C GLY A 319 -32.14 22.85 21.05
N HIS A 320 -32.20 22.98 19.72
CA HIS A 320 -32.76 21.94 18.86
C HIS A 320 -31.71 20.86 18.57
N ASN A 321 -32.13 19.60 18.54
CA ASN A 321 -31.26 18.48 18.19
C ASN A 321 -31.69 17.90 16.85
N GLN A 322 -30.72 17.63 15.97
CA GLN A 322 -30.94 16.87 14.75
C GLN A 322 -30.38 15.46 14.93
N PHE A 323 -31.17 14.45 14.59
CA PHE A 323 -30.76 13.05 14.64
C PHE A 323 -30.87 12.47 13.24
N PHE A 324 -29.78 11.89 12.76
CA PHE A 324 -29.81 11.13 11.52
C PHE A 324 -28.82 9.98 11.58
N THR A 325 -29.14 8.96 10.80
CA THR A 325 -28.37 7.72 10.72
C THR A 325 -27.72 7.70 9.36
N VAL A 326 -26.40 7.63 9.31
CA VAL A 326 -25.68 7.46 8.05
C VAL A 326 -25.50 5.96 7.84
N PRO A 327 -26.18 5.37 6.85
CA PRO A 327 -26.11 3.94 6.65
C PRO A 327 -24.69 3.54 6.27
N TRP A 328 -24.16 2.52 6.94
CA TRP A 328 -22.89 1.93 6.54
C TRP A 328 -23.14 0.96 5.39
N GLN A 329 -23.36 1.49 4.18
CA GLN A 329 -23.50 0.64 3.00
C GLN A 329 -22.13 0.08 2.62
N THR A 330 -21.95 -1.23 2.85
CA THR A 330 -20.90 -1.99 2.18
C THR A 330 -21.16 -1.88 0.67
N PRO A 331 -20.19 -1.38 -0.13
CA PRO A 331 -20.32 -1.42 -1.58
C PRO A 331 -20.57 -2.85 -2.04
N ALA A 332 -21.16 -2.98 -3.22
CA ALA A 332 -21.38 -4.25 -3.90
C ALA A 332 -20.24 -5.23 -3.62
N VAL A 333 -20.62 -6.40 -3.11
CA VAL A 333 -19.76 -7.54 -2.75
C VAL A 333 -19.06 -8.08 -4.01
N ALA A 334 -18.19 -7.29 -4.61
CA ALA A 334 -17.48 -7.58 -5.83
C ALA A 334 -15.99 -7.59 -5.49
N LEU A 335 -15.43 -8.78 -5.49
CA LEU A 335 -14.01 -9.03 -5.31
C LEU A 335 -13.38 -9.36 -6.66
N HIS A 336 -12.09 -9.02 -6.82
CA HIS A 336 -11.31 -9.45 -7.98
C HIS A 336 -11.22 -10.98 -8.04
N GLU A 337 -11.15 -11.54 -9.25
CA GLU A 337 -11.05 -12.97 -9.46
C GLU A 337 -9.83 -13.55 -8.71
N GLY A 338 -10.05 -14.60 -7.92
CA GLY A 338 -9.01 -15.26 -7.13
C GLY A 338 -8.73 -14.62 -5.77
N TYR A 339 -9.31 -13.44 -5.47
CA TYR A 339 -9.13 -12.77 -4.20
C TYR A 339 -10.04 -13.39 -3.11
N LEU A 340 -9.43 -13.69 -1.95
CA LEU A 340 -10.08 -14.30 -0.80
C LEU A 340 -10.05 -13.34 0.38
N ARG A 341 -11.24 -12.94 0.85
CA ARG A 341 -11.41 -12.18 2.09
C ARG A 341 -12.09 -13.05 3.12
N TYR A 342 -11.54 -13.08 4.32
CA TYR A 342 -12.10 -13.86 5.42
C TYR A 342 -11.97 -13.14 6.75
N SER A 343 -12.85 -13.48 7.70
CA SER A 343 -12.78 -13.04 9.08
C SER A 343 -13.24 -14.16 10.00
N VAL A 344 -12.45 -14.47 11.02
CA VAL A 344 -12.81 -15.43 12.06
C VAL A 344 -12.65 -14.74 13.41
N ALA A 345 -13.74 -14.68 14.16
CA ALA A 345 -13.82 -14.05 15.47
C ALA A 345 -14.39 -15.04 16.50
N ALA A 346 -13.82 -15.00 17.70
CA ALA A 346 -14.31 -15.76 18.84
C ALA A 346 -14.11 -14.95 20.12
N GLY A 347 -15.13 -14.88 20.97
CA GLY A 347 -15.03 -14.14 22.22
C GLY A 347 -16.36 -13.98 22.94
N HIS A 348 -16.44 -12.97 23.79
CA HIS A 348 -17.66 -12.61 24.49
C HIS A 348 -18.24 -11.34 23.92
N TYR A 349 -19.51 -11.38 23.53
CA TYR A 349 -20.28 -10.22 23.13
C TYR A 349 -20.23 -9.15 24.22
N ARG A 350 -20.00 -7.90 23.82
CA ARG A 350 -19.87 -6.76 24.71
C ARG A 350 -21.03 -5.80 24.47
N PRO A 351 -22.14 -5.93 25.21
CA PRO A 351 -23.28 -5.04 25.04
C PRO A 351 -22.96 -3.61 25.47
N SER A 352 -23.58 -2.65 24.78
CA SER A 352 -23.58 -1.23 25.16
C SER A 352 -24.78 -0.86 26.04
N GLU A 353 -25.88 -1.62 25.96
CA GLU A 353 -27.09 -1.38 26.74
C GLU A 353 -27.04 -1.96 28.16
N ALA A 354 -27.63 -1.24 29.11
CA ALA A 354 -27.77 -1.70 30.49
C ALA A 354 -28.80 -2.83 30.59
N GLY A 355 -28.34 -4.05 30.90
CA GLY A 355 -29.21 -5.22 31.13
C GLY A 355 -28.94 -6.41 30.20
N ALA A 356 -28.17 -6.22 29.12
CA ALA A 356 -27.74 -7.32 28.28
C ALA A 356 -26.56 -8.08 28.90
N THR A 357 -26.61 -9.40 28.86
CA THR A 357 -25.57 -10.28 29.40
C THR A 357 -24.50 -10.56 28.34
N PRO A 358 -23.20 -10.49 28.70
CA PRO A 358 -22.14 -11.00 27.84
C PRO A 358 -22.36 -12.47 27.53
N ALA A 359 -22.37 -12.83 26.26
CA ALA A 359 -22.53 -14.20 25.79
C ALA A 359 -21.32 -14.62 24.95
N PRO A 360 -20.85 -15.87 25.06
CA PRO A 360 -19.84 -16.38 24.14
C PRO A 360 -20.44 -16.44 22.73
N PHE A 361 -19.65 -16.03 21.74
CA PHE A 361 -20.02 -16.15 20.33
C PHE A 361 -18.80 -16.49 19.48
N VAL A 362 -19.08 -17.13 18.35
CA VAL A 362 -18.15 -17.39 17.26
C VAL A 362 -18.78 -16.86 15.97
N GLN A 363 -17.96 -16.22 15.14
CA GLN A 363 -18.36 -15.76 13.82
C GLN A 363 -17.26 -16.08 12.81
N ALA A 364 -17.65 -16.61 11.66
CA ALA A 364 -16.77 -16.84 10.53
C ALA A 364 -17.42 -16.33 9.26
N THR A 365 -16.73 -15.49 8.50
CA THR A 365 -17.17 -14.96 7.21
C THR A 365 -16.13 -15.24 6.14
N LEU A 366 -16.60 -15.50 4.92
CA LEU A 366 -15.78 -15.85 3.78
C LEU A 366 -16.36 -15.19 2.53
N MET A 367 -15.50 -14.58 1.72
CA MET A 367 -15.85 -13.96 0.45
C MET A 367 -14.77 -14.29 -0.58
N TYR A 368 -15.18 -14.75 -1.76
CA TYR A 368 -14.27 -15.20 -2.80
C TYR A 368 -14.68 -14.67 -4.17
N GLY A 369 -13.75 -14.03 -4.88
CA GLY A 369 -13.94 -13.56 -6.25
C GLY A 369 -13.81 -14.69 -7.26
N LEU A 370 -14.89 -14.93 -8.01
CA LEU A 370 -15.00 -15.94 -9.05
C LEU A 370 -14.80 -15.32 -10.45
N PRO A 371 -14.54 -16.14 -11.48
CA PRO A 371 -14.41 -15.64 -12.85
C PRO A 371 -15.65 -14.90 -13.33
N ARG A 372 -15.45 -14.01 -14.32
CA ARG A 372 -16.51 -13.17 -14.93
C ARG A 372 -17.14 -12.14 -13.98
N GLY A 373 -16.36 -11.67 -13.00
CA GLY A 373 -16.81 -10.63 -12.07
C GLY A 373 -17.87 -11.11 -11.07
N LEU A 374 -17.99 -12.42 -10.86
CA LEU A 374 -18.85 -13.00 -9.84
C LEU A 374 -18.12 -13.02 -8.49
N THR A 375 -18.86 -12.99 -7.40
CA THR A 375 -18.30 -13.11 -6.05
C THR A 375 -19.24 -13.93 -5.20
N LEU A 376 -18.72 -14.97 -4.57
CA LEU A 376 -19.46 -15.78 -3.61
C LEU A 376 -19.11 -15.30 -2.21
N TYR A 377 -20.11 -15.07 -1.38
CA TYR A 377 -19.89 -14.73 0.02
C TYR A 377 -20.83 -15.48 0.94
N GLY A 378 -20.41 -15.64 2.18
CA GLY A 378 -21.24 -16.27 3.19
C GLY A 378 -20.58 -16.24 4.56
N GLY A 379 -21.32 -16.72 5.55
CA GLY A 379 -20.81 -16.75 6.90
C GLY A 379 -21.73 -17.53 7.83
N LEU A 380 -21.16 -17.86 8.98
CA LEU A 380 -21.81 -18.52 10.11
C LEU A 380 -21.58 -17.69 11.36
N GLN A 381 -22.61 -17.56 12.19
CA GLN A 381 -22.56 -16.91 13.48
C GLN A 381 -23.30 -17.77 14.49
N GLU A 382 -22.65 -18.07 15.60
CA GLU A 382 -23.19 -18.94 16.64
C GLU A 382 -22.92 -18.34 18.02
N ALA A 383 -23.95 -18.29 18.85
CA ALA A 383 -23.92 -17.88 20.25
C ALA A 383 -24.90 -18.76 21.05
N ALA A 384 -24.92 -18.64 22.37
CA ALA A 384 -25.71 -19.52 23.26
C ALA A 384 -27.20 -19.63 22.86
N ASP A 385 -27.83 -18.51 22.49
CA ASP A 385 -29.26 -18.43 22.14
C ASP A 385 -29.48 -17.91 20.70
N TYR A 386 -28.45 -17.93 19.84
CA TYR A 386 -28.54 -17.40 18.48
C TYR A 386 -27.68 -18.21 17.50
N SER A 387 -28.28 -18.59 16.37
CA SER A 387 -27.58 -19.20 15.24
C SER A 387 -27.99 -18.50 13.95
N GLY A 388 -27.01 -17.99 13.21
CA GLY A 388 -27.19 -17.33 11.92
C GLY A 388 -26.32 -17.97 10.85
N ALA A 389 -26.87 -18.14 9.66
CA ALA A 389 -26.14 -18.56 8.47
C ALA A 389 -26.54 -17.68 7.29
N SER A 390 -25.56 -17.28 6.48
CA SER A 390 -25.77 -16.45 5.30
C SER A 390 -24.97 -16.99 4.12
N LEU A 391 -25.57 -16.93 2.94
CA LEU A 391 -24.95 -17.29 1.67
C LEU A 391 -25.49 -16.34 0.60
N GLY A 392 -24.60 -15.73 -0.16
CA GLY A 392 -24.94 -14.74 -1.18
C GLY A 392 -23.99 -14.76 -2.37
N LEU A 393 -24.48 -14.19 -3.47
CA LEU A 393 -23.75 -14.04 -4.72
C LEU A 393 -23.81 -12.57 -5.14
N GLY A 394 -22.64 -11.98 -5.40
CA GLY A 394 -22.46 -10.67 -6.01
C GLY A 394 -22.00 -10.80 -7.45
N SER A 395 -22.32 -9.82 -8.29
CA SER A 395 -21.81 -9.73 -9.66
C SER A 395 -21.46 -8.27 -9.97
N SER A 396 -20.22 -8.04 -10.41
CA SER A 396 -19.82 -6.79 -11.04
C SER A 396 -20.25 -6.83 -12.49
N LEU A 397 -21.20 -5.97 -12.84
CA LEU A 397 -21.79 -5.97 -14.16
C LEU A 397 -21.11 -4.97 -15.13
N GLY A 398 -20.00 -4.33 -14.71
CA GLY A 398 -19.26 -3.37 -15.52
C GLY A 398 -20.02 -2.07 -15.84
N ARG A 399 -19.58 -1.36 -16.87
CA ARG A 399 -20.30 -0.19 -17.42
C ARG A 399 -21.46 -0.68 -18.30
N TRP A 400 -22.67 -0.32 -17.91
CA TRP A 400 -23.88 -0.41 -18.74
C TRP A 400 -24.09 0.86 -19.53
#